data_AF-X8CTD1-F1
#
_entry.id   AF-X8CTD1-F1
#
_cell.length_a   1.000
_cell.length_b   1.000
_cell.length_c   1.000
_cell.angle_alpha   90.00
_cell.angle_beta   90.00
_cell.angle_gamma   90.00
#
_symmetry.space_group_name_H-M   'P 1'
#
loop_
_entity.id
_entity.type
_entity.pdbx_description
1 polymer ?
#
loop_
_entity_poly.entity_id
_entity_poly.type
_entity_poly.pdbx_seq_one_letter_code
_entity_poly.pdbx_strand_id
1 'polypeptide(L)'
;MSAPSAQQPQRPQIPLHAKPIAVLATQQLRDREVRRDKVVRANWVLRTLLREYGRRAVESGVFEAADDVFYLLVDELDALPADVGALVARRRAEQRRLVAVAPPTVFSGSWQPTAPSSPALAGGTPCAGSGCAAGGCAAGYGSCAPTPSTTCSPARSSSPRSPTSDTRRRSVTPPPS
;
A
#
# COMPACT_ATOMS: atom_id res chain seq x y z
N MET A 1 15.18 35.02 -23.57
CA MET A 1 13.82 34.45 -23.73
C MET A 1 13.29 34.11 -22.35
N SER A 2 12.36 34.90 -21.83
CA SER A 2 11.83 34.77 -20.47
C SER A 2 10.67 33.78 -20.45
N ALA A 3 10.71 32.81 -19.54
CA ALA A 3 9.64 31.84 -19.36
C ALA A 3 8.35 32.52 -18.86
N PRO A 4 7.16 32.12 -19.32
CA PRO A 4 5.91 32.64 -18.80
C PRO A 4 5.78 32.30 -17.32
N SER A 5 5.35 33.28 -16.53
CA SER A 5 5.06 33.11 -15.11
C SER A 5 3.99 32.04 -14.91
N ALA A 6 4.28 31.06 -14.04
CA ALA A 6 3.31 30.04 -13.66
C ALA A 6 2.05 30.71 -13.10
N GLN A 7 0.91 30.51 -13.77
CA GLN A 7 -0.38 30.99 -13.28
C GLN A 7 -0.63 30.38 -11.89
N GLN A 8 -0.86 31.24 -10.89
CA GLN A 8 -1.25 30.78 -9.57
C GLN A 8 -2.60 30.05 -9.67
N PRO A 9 -2.72 28.85 -9.09
CA PRO A 9 -3.97 28.11 -9.13
C PRO A 9 -5.07 28.93 -8.47
N GLN A 10 -6.07 29.33 -9.26
CA GLN A 10 -7.25 30.01 -8.75
C GLN A 10 -7.98 29.06 -7.80
N ARG A 11 -7.98 29.36 -6.51
CA ARG A 11 -8.75 28.60 -5.53
C ARG A 11 -10.23 28.95 -5.74
N PRO A 12 -11.09 27.97 -6.05
CA PRO A 12 -12.51 28.25 -6.17
C PRO A 12 -13.03 28.81 -4.85
N GLN A 13 -13.62 30.00 -4.88
CA GLN A 13 -14.25 30.59 -3.71
C GLN A 13 -15.50 29.77 -3.38
N ILE A 14 -15.50 29.08 -2.23
CA ILE A 14 -16.64 28.27 -1.79
C ILE A 14 -17.76 29.25 -1.39
N PRO A 15 -18.91 29.24 -2.09
CA PRO A 15 -20.00 30.14 -1.74
C PRO A 15 -20.53 29.79 -0.34
N LEU A 16 -20.92 30.80 0.44
CA LEU A 16 -21.27 30.64 1.86
C LEU A 16 -22.39 29.62 2.12
N HIS A 17 -23.35 29.48 1.19
CA HIS A 17 -24.43 28.51 1.27
C HIS A 17 -23.97 27.05 1.07
N ALA A 18 -22.79 26.82 0.50
CA ALA A 18 -22.21 25.50 0.33
C ALA A 18 -21.41 25.05 1.57
N LYS A 19 -21.15 25.93 2.54
CA LYS A 19 -20.45 25.59 3.79
C LYS A 19 -21.10 24.45 4.59
N PRO A 20 -22.42 24.43 4.86
CA PRO A 20 -23.04 23.31 5.57
C PRO A 20 -22.88 21.99 4.78
N ILE A 21 -23.01 22.04 3.45
CA ILE A 21 -22.81 20.87 2.58
C ILE A 21 -21.36 20.38 2.64
N ALA A 22 -20.39 21.30 2.60
CA ALA A 22 -18.96 20.96 2.71
C ALA A 22 -18.61 20.34 4.07
N VAL A 23 -19.22 20.82 5.16
CA VAL A 23 -19.05 20.24 6.50
C VAL A 23 -19.63 18.83 6.55
N LEU A 24 -20.85 18.62 6.05
CA LEU A 24 -21.47 17.29 5.99
C LEU A 24 -20.65 16.33 5.12
N ALA A 25 -20.17 16.77 3.96
CA ALA A 25 -19.33 15.95 3.08
C ALA A 25 -18.01 15.54 3.76
N THR A 26 -17.37 16.47 4.48
CA THR A 26 -16.14 16.18 5.24
C THR A 26 -16.41 15.18 6.37
N GLN A 27 -17.55 15.30 7.05
CA GLN A 27 -17.96 14.35 8.07
C GLN A 27 -18.22 12.96 7.49
N GLN A 28 -18.91 12.86 6.35
CA GLN A 28 -19.17 11.57 5.68
C GLN A 28 -17.88 10.85 5.27
N LEU A 29 -16.89 11.59 4.74
CA LEU A 29 -15.58 11.03 4.41
C LEU A 29 -14.87 10.50 5.67
N ARG A 30 -14.87 11.29 6.75
CA ARG A 30 -14.28 10.89 8.02
C ARG A 30 -14.99 9.67 8.61
N ASP A 31 -16.31 9.63 8.57
CA ASP A 31 -17.11 8.53 9.11
C ASP A 31 -16.87 7.23 8.33
N ARG A 32 -16.67 7.33 7.01
CA ARG A 32 -16.27 6.18 6.18
C ARG A 32 -14.93 5.61 6.63
N GLU A 33 -13.93 6.46 6.89
CA GLU A 33 -12.62 6.05 7.37
C GLU A 33 -12.70 5.44 8.77
N VAL A 34 -13.42 6.08 9.69
CA VAL A 34 -13.65 5.56 11.06
C VAL A 34 -14.35 4.21 11.03
N ARG A 35 -15.33 4.02 10.13
CA ARG A 35 -16.02 2.73 9.97
C ARG A 35 -15.06 1.66 9.47
N ARG A 36 -14.21 1.98 8.48
CA ARG A 36 -13.16 1.08 8.00
C ARG A 36 -12.21 0.68 9.13
N ASP A 37 -11.75 1.64 9.92
CA ASP A 37 -10.84 1.39 11.05
C ASP A 37 -11.46 0.49 12.12
N LYS A 38 -12.74 0.70 12.44
CA LYS A 38 -13.48 -0.15 13.38
C LYS A 38 -13.51 -1.60 12.90
N VAL A 39 -13.79 -1.83 11.62
CA VAL A 39 -13.80 -3.19 11.03
C VAL A 39 -12.42 -3.83 11.09
N VAL A 40 -11.36 -3.08 10.77
CA VAL A 40 -9.97 -3.57 10.84
C VAL A 40 -9.60 -3.96 12.27
N ARG A 41 -9.93 -3.12 13.26
CA ARG A 41 -9.69 -3.41 14.68
C ARG A 41 -10.47 -4.63 15.17
N ALA A 42 -11.75 -4.75 14.77
CA ALA A 42 -12.56 -5.92 15.11
C ALA A 42 -11.98 -7.22 14.51
N ASN A 43 -11.53 -7.17 13.25
CA ASN A 43 -10.85 -8.29 12.62
C ASN A 43 -9.57 -8.68 13.35
N TRP A 44 -8.80 -7.71 13.83
CA TRP A 44 -7.59 -7.99 14.61
C TRP A 44 -7.92 -8.74 15.92
N VAL A 45 -8.92 -8.28 16.67
CA VAL A 45 -9.37 -8.97 17.90
C VAL A 45 -9.84 -10.39 17.58
N LEU A 46 -10.68 -10.55 16.55
CA LEU A 46 -11.18 -11.86 16.11
C LEU A 46 -10.03 -12.81 15.74
N ARG A 47 -9.03 -12.33 15.00
CA ARG A 47 -7.85 -13.13 14.63
C ARG A 47 -7.05 -13.60 15.85
N THR A 48 -6.91 -12.74 16.86
CA THR A 48 -6.25 -13.11 18.11
C THR A 48 -7.03 -14.19 18.86
N LEU A 49 -8.35 -14.05 18.96
CA LEU A 49 -9.23 -15.05 19.60
C LEU A 49 -9.19 -16.39 18.86
N LEU A 50 -9.27 -16.38 17.52
CA LEU A 50 -9.21 -17.58 16.71
C LEU A 50 -7.86 -18.30 16.84
N ARG A 51 -6.75 -17.58 16.94
CA ARG A 51 -5.44 -18.18 17.19
C ARG A 51 -5.34 -18.84 18.54
N GLU A 52 -5.92 -18.24 19.58
CA GLU A 52 -5.97 -18.85 20.90
C GLU A 52 -6.86 -20.10 20.90
N TYR A 53 -7.98 -20.08 20.19
CA TYR A 53 -8.80 -21.27 19.95
C TYR A 53 -7.98 -22.36 19.23
N GLY A 54 -7.29 -22.00 18.15
CA GLY A 54 -6.43 -22.92 17.40
C GLY A 54 -5.32 -23.50 18.26
N ARG A 55 -4.71 -22.70 19.15
CA ARG A 55 -3.68 -23.17 20.10
C ARG A 55 -4.23 -24.27 21.02
N ARG A 56 -5.43 -24.09 21.58
CA ARG A 56 -6.10 -25.09 22.42
C ARG A 56 -6.53 -26.33 21.63
N ALA A 57 -6.91 -26.14 20.36
CA ALA A 57 -7.23 -27.24 19.45
C ALA A 57 -5.99 -28.09 19.11
N VAL A 58 -4.80 -27.48 19.00
CA VAL A 58 -3.53 -28.22 18.88
C VAL A 58 -3.22 -29.00 20.16
N GLU A 59 -3.41 -28.39 21.33
CA GLU A 59 -3.20 -29.07 22.63
C GLU A 59 -4.09 -30.30 22.81
N SER A 60 -5.28 -30.31 22.19
CA SER A 60 -6.21 -31.44 22.20
C SER A 60 -6.01 -32.43 21.04
N GLY A 61 -5.01 -32.20 20.18
CA GLY A 61 -4.69 -33.07 19.04
C GLY A 61 -5.68 -32.98 17.87
N VAL A 62 -6.51 -31.93 17.82
CA VAL A 62 -7.49 -31.71 16.74
C VAL A 62 -6.83 -31.06 15.52
N PHE A 63 -5.94 -30.08 15.76
CA PHE A 63 -5.18 -29.37 14.72
C PHE A 63 -3.68 -29.67 14.82
N GLU A 64 -2.97 -29.53 13.70
CA GLU A 64 -1.51 -29.67 13.64
C GLU A 64 -0.80 -28.34 13.95
N ALA A 65 -1.42 -27.21 13.59
CA ALA A 65 -0.92 -25.87 13.88
C ALA A 65 -2.05 -24.90 14.27
N ALA A 66 -1.73 -23.91 15.11
CA ALA A 66 -2.73 -22.95 15.59
C ALA A 66 -3.38 -22.11 14.47
N ASP A 67 -2.66 -21.88 13.36
CA ASP A 67 -3.19 -21.17 12.19
C ASP A 67 -4.09 -22.05 11.29
N ASP A 68 -4.24 -23.35 11.58
CA ASP A 68 -5.13 -24.26 10.84
C ASP A 68 -6.60 -23.81 10.91
N VAL A 69 -6.98 -23.15 12.01
CA VAL A 69 -8.31 -22.54 12.22
C VAL A 69 -8.73 -21.61 11.06
N PHE A 70 -7.78 -20.96 10.39
CA PHE A 70 -8.08 -20.02 9.30
C PHE A 70 -8.39 -20.69 7.97
N TYR A 71 -8.28 -22.02 7.89
CA TYR A 71 -8.66 -22.80 6.72
C TYR A 71 -10.07 -23.42 6.87
N LEU A 72 -10.77 -23.15 7.96
CA LEU A 72 -12.14 -23.60 8.21
C LEU A 72 -13.14 -22.46 8.00
N LEU A 73 -14.34 -22.81 7.53
CA LEU A 73 -15.49 -21.92 7.47
C LEU A 73 -16.14 -21.79 8.85
N VAL A 74 -17.01 -20.80 9.02
CA VAL A 74 -17.64 -20.51 10.34
C VAL A 74 -18.50 -21.69 10.81
N ASP A 75 -19.29 -22.26 9.91
CA ASP A 75 -20.12 -23.44 10.14
C ASP A 75 -19.31 -24.71 10.42
N GLU A 76 -18.15 -24.85 9.80
CA GLU A 76 -17.22 -25.97 10.06
C GLU A 76 -16.48 -25.82 11.40
N LEU A 77 -16.33 -24.58 11.91
CA LEU A 77 -15.81 -24.35 13.27
C LEU A 77 -16.87 -24.68 14.33
N ASP A 78 -18.15 -24.45 14.03
CA ASP A 78 -19.26 -24.82 14.91
C ASP A 78 -19.48 -26.35 14.93
N ALA A 79 -19.26 -27.03 13.80
CA ALA A 79 -19.35 -28.48 13.67
C ALA A 79 -18.15 -29.02 12.90
N LEU A 80 -17.10 -29.41 13.64
CA LEU A 80 -15.86 -29.90 13.06
C LEU A 80 -16.09 -31.11 12.14
N PRO A 81 -15.58 -31.09 10.90
CA PRO A 81 -15.64 -32.24 10.01
C PRO A 81 -14.82 -33.40 10.55
N ALA A 82 -15.20 -34.63 10.19
CA ALA A 82 -14.56 -35.85 10.70
C ALA A 82 -13.05 -35.92 10.39
N ASP A 83 -12.61 -35.36 9.26
CA ASP A 83 -11.20 -35.29 8.87
C ASP A 83 -10.78 -33.84 8.63
N VAL A 84 -10.52 -33.13 9.72
CA VAL A 84 -10.08 -31.73 9.68
C VAL A 84 -8.71 -31.60 9.02
N GLY A 85 -7.78 -32.51 9.32
CA GLY A 85 -6.40 -32.46 8.82
C GLY A 85 -6.33 -32.50 7.29
N ALA A 86 -7.05 -33.45 6.66
CA ALA A 86 -7.09 -33.55 5.21
C ALA A 86 -7.75 -32.32 4.57
N LEU A 87 -8.80 -31.77 5.19
CA LEU A 87 -9.48 -30.58 4.71
C LEU A 87 -8.56 -29.35 4.71
N VAL A 88 -7.86 -29.12 5.83
CA VAL A 88 -6.89 -28.02 5.98
C VAL A 88 -5.74 -28.17 4.98
N ALA A 89 -5.18 -29.37 4.84
CA ALA A 89 -4.09 -29.63 3.90
C ALA A 89 -4.50 -29.30 2.45
N ARG A 90 -5.70 -29.73 2.04
CA ARG A 90 -6.26 -29.44 0.71
C ARG A 90 -6.44 -27.93 0.49
N ARG A 91 -7.06 -27.22 1.43
CA ARG A 91 -7.30 -25.77 1.31
C ARG A 91 -6.01 -24.96 1.36
N ARG A 92 -5.01 -25.41 2.11
CA ARG A 92 -3.68 -24.80 2.11
C ARG A 92 -2.98 -24.95 0.77
N ALA A 93 -3.05 -26.14 0.17
CA ALA A 93 -2.52 -26.35 -1.19
C ALA A 93 -3.23 -25.43 -2.21
N GLU A 94 -4.56 -25.33 -2.11
CA GLU A 94 -5.34 -24.48 -3.00
C GLU A 94 -5.02 -22.99 -2.82
N GLN A 95 -4.91 -22.50 -1.57
CA GLN A 95 -4.50 -21.11 -1.33
C GLN A 95 -3.14 -20.81 -1.96
N ARG A 96 -2.14 -21.69 -1.79
CA ARG A 96 -0.82 -21.50 -2.42
C ARG A 96 -0.91 -21.41 -3.94
N ARG A 97 -1.78 -22.21 -4.57
CA ARG A 97 -2.04 -22.16 -6.01
C ARG A 97 -2.70 -20.83 -6.41
N LEU A 98 -3.66 -20.35 -5.64
CA LEU A 98 -4.43 -19.14 -5.94
C LEU A 98 -3.68 -17.83 -5.69
N VAL A 99 -2.68 -17.82 -4.80
CA VAL A 99 -1.84 -16.62 -4.55
C VAL A 99 -1.14 -16.12 -5.81
N ALA A 100 -0.85 -17.01 -6.78
CA ALA A 100 -0.23 -16.65 -8.05
C ALA A 100 -1.21 -16.08 -9.10
N VAL A 101 -2.51 -16.06 -8.82
CA VAL A 101 -3.55 -15.70 -9.79
C VAL A 101 -4.13 -14.33 -9.45
N ALA A 102 -4.17 -13.43 -10.45
CA ALA A 102 -4.84 -12.15 -10.32
C ALA A 102 -6.35 -12.31 -10.64
N PRO A 103 -7.26 -12.07 -9.68
CA PRO A 103 -8.68 -12.11 -9.96
C PRO A 103 -9.11 -10.91 -10.81
N PRO A 104 -10.06 -11.08 -11.74
CA PRO A 104 -10.60 -10.00 -12.54
C PRO A 104 -11.41 -9.06 -11.64
N THR A 105 -11.53 -7.80 -12.06
CA THR A 105 -12.36 -6.81 -11.36
C THR A 105 -13.86 -7.09 -11.47
N VAL A 106 -14.28 -7.84 -12.50
CA VAL A 106 -15.67 -8.24 -12.73
C VAL A 106 -15.69 -9.71 -13.17
N PHE A 107 -16.57 -10.50 -12.55
CA PHE A 107 -16.85 -11.89 -12.97
C PHE A 107 -18.14 -11.91 -13.79
N SER A 108 -18.11 -12.50 -14.98
CA SER A 108 -19.31 -12.72 -15.81
C SER A 108 -19.33 -14.16 -16.33
N GLY A 109 -19.99 -15.05 -15.57
CA GLY A 109 -20.24 -16.44 -15.95
C GLY A 109 -19.01 -17.35 -15.97
N SER A 110 -18.13 -17.19 -16.97
CA SER A 110 -16.90 -17.96 -17.13
C SER A 110 -15.68 -17.12 -16.78
N TRP A 111 -14.73 -17.70 -16.06
CA TRP A 111 -13.47 -17.06 -15.74
C TRP A 111 -12.27 -17.93 -16.10
N GLN A 112 -11.24 -17.32 -16.68
CA GLN A 112 -9.92 -17.94 -16.89
C GLN A 112 -8.84 -17.10 -16.18
N PRO A 113 -7.88 -17.72 -15.49
CA PRO A 113 -6.75 -17.03 -14.88
C PRO A 113 -6.00 -16.17 -15.91
N THR A 114 -5.86 -14.88 -15.62
CA THR A 114 -4.96 -14.01 -16.40
C THR A 114 -3.63 -13.94 -15.68
N ALA A 115 -2.52 -14.08 -16.43
CA ALA A 115 -1.19 -13.90 -15.86
C ALA A 115 -1.08 -12.47 -15.30
N PRO A 116 -0.46 -12.27 -14.13
CA PRO A 116 -0.19 -10.93 -13.63
C PRO A 116 0.61 -10.15 -14.68
N SER A 117 0.26 -8.88 -14.90
CA SER A 117 0.97 -8.02 -15.83
C SER A 117 2.48 -8.00 -15.51
N SER A 118 3.31 -8.32 -16.50
CA SER A 118 4.76 -8.52 -16.37
C SER A 118 5.49 -7.35 -15.68
N PRO A 119 6.39 -7.60 -14.70
CA PRO A 119 7.19 -6.56 -14.09
C PRO A 119 8.54 -6.46 -14.77
N ALA A 120 8.65 -5.57 -15.76
CA ALA A 120 9.84 -4.78 -16.05
C ALA A 120 9.49 -3.85 -17.20
N LEU A 121 9.10 -2.62 -16.88
CA LEU A 121 9.05 -1.57 -17.87
C LEU A 121 10.47 -1.28 -18.32
N ALA A 122 10.77 -1.52 -19.60
CA ALA A 122 12.03 -1.09 -20.17
C ALA A 122 12.10 0.45 -20.09
N GLY A 123 13.22 0.98 -19.61
CA GLY A 123 13.44 2.42 -19.49
C GLY A 123 13.14 3.12 -20.82
N GLY A 124 12.35 4.19 -20.76
CA GLY A 124 11.96 4.99 -21.93
C GLY A 124 10.60 4.62 -22.55
N THR A 125 9.91 3.58 -22.08
CA THR A 125 8.57 3.26 -22.58
C THR A 125 7.50 3.99 -21.74
N PRO A 126 6.60 4.79 -22.35
CA PRO A 126 5.51 5.42 -21.63
C PRO A 126 4.53 4.36 -21.11
N CYS A 127 4.08 4.55 -19.87
CA CYS A 127 3.12 3.66 -19.22
C CYS A 127 1.79 4.39 -19.07
N ALA A 128 0.72 3.77 -19.54
CA ALA A 128 -0.62 4.30 -19.33
C ALA A 128 -1.10 3.99 -17.90
N GLY A 129 -1.68 4.99 -17.25
CA GLY A 129 -2.30 4.86 -15.93
C GLY A 129 -3.47 5.82 -15.80
N SER A 130 -4.33 5.57 -14.83
CA SER A 130 -5.43 6.48 -14.51
C SER A 130 -4.92 7.69 -13.73
N GLY A 131 -5.27 8.89 -14.16
CA GLY A 131 -4.94 10.12 -13.44
C GLY A 131 -5.69 10.18 -12.11
N CYS A 132 -4.97 10.15 -10.98
CA CYS A 132 -5.57 10.23 -9.64
C CYS A 132 -5.56 11.66 -9.07
N ALA A 133 -4.54 12.45 -9.37
CA ALA A 133 -4.38 13.81 -8.89
C ALA A 133 -3.93 14.72 -10.04
N ALA A 134 -4.53 15.92 -10.12
CA ALA A 134 -4.05 16.95 -11.02
C ALA A 134 -2.71 17.51 -10.51
N GLY A 135 -1.74 17.64 -11.40
CA GLY A 135 -0.42 18.15 -11.08
C GLY A 135 0.38 18.44 -12.34
N GLY A 136 1.47 19.18 -12.19
CA GLY A 136 2.46 19.34 -13.25
C GLY A 136 3.30 18.07 -13.44
N CYS A 137 4.00 17.98 -14.57
CA CYS A 137 4.97 16.92 -14.79
C CYS A 137 6.17 17.09 -13.83
N ALA A 138 6.44 16.08 -13.01
CA ALA A 138 7.61 16.02 -12.13
C ALA A 138 8.48 14.82 -12.51
N ALA A 139 9.80 15.02 -12.57
CA ALA A 139 10.78 13.95 -12.76
C ALA A 139 11.34 13.52 -11.40
N GLY A 140 11.41 12.21 -11.15
CA GLY A 140 11.93 11.65 -9.90
C GLY A 140 12.23 10.16 -10.03
N TYR A 141 12.91 9.61 -9.03
CA TYR A 141 13.19 8.18 -8.95
C TYR A 141 11.98 7.43 -8.35
N GLY A 142 11.52 6.39 -9.04
CA GLY A 142 10.50 5.48 -8.53
C GLY A 142 11.12 4.44 -7.60
N SER A 143 10.51 4.21 -6.43
CA SER A 143 10.84 3.10 -5.54
C SER A 143 9.74 2.05 -5.62
N CYS A 144 10.11 0.78 -5.83
CA CYS A 144 9.19 -0.35 -5.82
C CYS A 144 9.39 -1.15 -4.53
N ALA A 145 8.45 -1.03 -3.58
CA ALA A 145 8.43 -1.83 -2.37
C ALA A 145 7.31 -2.88 -2.46
N PRO A 146 7.62 -4.18 -2.66
CA PRO A 146 6.61 -5.22 -2.80
C PRO A 146 5.90 -5.54 -1.47
N THR A 147 6.53 -5.21 -0.35
CA THR A 147 5.95 -5.28 0.99
C THR A 147 6.29 -4.00 1.74
N PRO A 148 5.32 -3.37 2.43
CA PRO A 148 5.64 -2.29 3.33
C PRO A 148 6.48 -2.87 4.48
N SER A 149 7.78 -2.57 4.49
CA SER A 149 8.66 -2.90 5.61
C SER A 149 8.29 -2.02 6.80
N THR A 150 7.98 -2.64 7.94
CA THR A 150 7.64 -1.94 9.20
C THR A 150 8.82 -1.09 9.72
N THR A 151 10.03 -1.36 9.24
CA THR A 151 11.21 -0.54 9.45
C THR A 151 11.25 0.61 8.44
N CYS A 152 10.91 1.81 8.91
CA CYS A 152 11.21 3.04 8.21
C CYS A 152 12.73 3.27 8.29
N SER A 153 13.48 2.81 7.28
CA SER A 153 14.87 3.24 7.13
C SER A 153 14.86 4.68 6.62
N PRO A 154 15.48 5.64 7.32
CA PRO A 154 15.59 7.00 6.80
C PRO A 154 16.47 6.96 5.55
N ALA A 155 15.85 7.14 4.38
CA ALA A 155 16.57 7.30 3.13
C ALA A 155 17.46 8.54 3.24
N ARG A 156 18.77 8.34 3.43
CA ARG A 156 19.76 9.40 3.42
C ARG A 156 19.95 9.82 1.96
N SER A 157 19.28 10.88 1.54
CA SER A 157 19.52 11.47 0.22
C SER A 157 20.89 12.15 0.24
N SER A 158 21.96 11.44 -0.12
CA SER A 158 23.24 12.05 -0.46
C SER A 158 23.10 12.68 -1.84
N SER A 159 22.78 13.97 -1.86
CA SER A 159 22.90 14.81 -3.05
C SER A 159 24.39 15.09 -3.30
N PRO A 160 24.93 14.89 -4.51
CA PRO A 160 26.33 15.19 -4.78
C PRO A 160 26.52 16.71 -4.90
N ARG A 161 27.20 17.32 -3.92
CA ARG A 161 27.69 18.70 -4.04
C ARG A 161 28.79 18.73 -5.10
N SER A 162 28.57 19.48 -6.18
CA SER A 162 29.63 19.78 -7.14
C SER A 162 30.69 20.68 -6.50
N PRO A 163 31.99 20.49 -6.77
CA PRO A 163 33.06 21.33 -6.23
C PRO A 163 33.12 22.64 -7.02
N THR A 164 32.81 23.76 -6.37
CA THR A 164 33.14 25.08 -6.90
C THR A 164 34.63 25.31 -6.69
N SER A 165 35.38 25.36 -7.79
CA SER A 165 36.79 25.73 -7.88
C SER A 165 37.02 27.13 -7.29
N ASP A 166 37.80 27.15 -6.20
CA ASP A 166 38.36 28.34 -5.58
C ASP A 166 39.58 28.79 -6.40
N THR A 167 39.53 30.00 -6.95
CA THR A 167 40.72 30.66 -7.49
C THR A 167 40.54 32.17 -7.33
N ARG A 168 40.92 32.71 -6.15
CA ARG A 168 41.18 34.14 -6.01
C ARG A 168 42.60 34.39 -5.53
N ARG A 169 43.47 34.55 -6.53
CA ARG A 169 44.80 35.16 -6.47
C ARG A 169 44.71 36.50 -5.71
N ARG A 170 45.38 36.62 -4.56
CA ARG A 170 45.71 37.93 -3.95
C ARG A 170 47.23 38.11 -4.02
N SER A 171 47.64 39.04 -4.87
CA SER A 171 48.96 39.64 -4.89
C SER A 171 49.17 40.46 -3.62
N VAL A 172 50.22 40.17 -2.87
CA VAL A 172 50.71 40.95 -1.73
C VAL A 172 51.74 41.94 -2.24
N THR A 173 51.52 43.23 -1.99
CA THR A 173 52.48 44.32 -2.21
C THR A 173 53.31 44.51 -0.92
N PRO A 174 54.64 44.75 -0.98
CA PRO A 174 55.44 44.96 0.23
C PRO A 174 55.33 46.42 0.72
N PRO A 175 55.60 46.70 2.01
CA PRO A 175 55.58 48.06 2.56
C PRO A 175 56.92 48.79 2.33
N PRO A 176 56.92 50.13 2.26
CA PRO A 176 58.15 50.91 2.36
C PRO A 176 58.54 51.22 3.82
N SER A 177 59.87 51.27 4.00
CA SER A 177 60.76 51.77 5.05
C SER A 177 60.20 52.25 6.39
#